data_AF-A0A8K0PDH9-F1
#
_entry.id   AF-A0A8K0PDH9-F1
#
_cell.length_a   1.000
_cell.length_b   1.000
_cell.length_c   1.000
_cell.angle_alpha   90.00
_cell.angle_beta   90.00
_cell.angle_gamma   90.00
#
_symmetry.space_group_name_H-M   'P 1'
#
loop_
_entity.id
_entity.type
_entity.pdbx_description
1 polymer ?
#
loop_
_entity_poly.entity_id
_entity_poly.type
_entity_poly.pdbx_seq_one_letter_code
_entity_poly.pdbx_strand_id
1 'polypeptide(L)'
;MFAANISHPTSDALRMLFKLESYHFDFGLSLEGGGYFMSFPEDTLSIDFKNGNKENLFRYFSNKFVMSHPVMSEKKNECPSDVSDEFKSSSLKFSDTVFNEFGFPMVSAHISCCKYAPPRDLPMLWRENLFSLMDFLSIILQGIQGEVVDSAGFALRGATVWLEEMKFNLPVSANQAHFHQALPIGEYTLKASFPGYESELKTVSVKQNTMTAIRFVLQQEGKANLPPGYSDYHKMFQALQHLNSENPSKTNFYS
;
A
#
# COMPACT_ATOMS: atom_id res chain seq x y z
N MET A 1 -19.43 8.32 -24.28
CA MET A 1 -18.87 7.24 -25.09
C MET A 1 -18.08 6.36 -24.13
N PHE A 2 -18.72 5.31 -23.62
CA PHE A 2 -18.15 4.45 -22.58
C PHE A 2 -17.05 3.61 -23.21
N ALA A 3 -15.81 3.78 -22.77
CA ALA A 3 -14.74 2.85 -23.10
C ALA A 3 -15.10 1.51 -22.45
N ALA A 4 -15.42 0.52 -23.28
CA ALA A 4 -15.53 -0.86 -22.85
C ALA A 4 -14.17 -1.25 -22.26
N ASN A 5 -14.15 -1.48 -20.95
CA ASN A 5 -12.99 -1.99 -20.23
C ASN A 5 -12.81 -3.43 -20.69
N ILE A 6 -11.93 -3.66 -21.67
CA ILE A 6 -11.61 -5.01 -22.13
C ILE A 6 -10.79 -5.64 -21.01
N SER A 7 -11.42 -6.47 -20.16
CA SER A 7 -10.69 -7.28 -19.20
C SER A 7 -9.79 -8.23 -19.97
N HIS A 8 -8.48 -8.17 -19.71
CA HIS A 8 -7.57 -9.16 -20.26
C HIS A 8 -7.88 -10.52 -19.61
N PRO A 9 -7.88 -11.64 -20.36
CA PRO A 9 -8.20 -12.97 -19.83
C PRO A 9 -7.35 -13.38 -18.63
N THR A 10 -6.12 -12.86 -18.56
CA THR A 10 -5.19 -13.02 -17.42
C THR A 10 -5.69 -12.31 -16.17
N SER A 11 -6.25 -11.11 -16.28
CA SER A 11 -6.78 -10.35 -15.14
C SER A 11 -7.94 -11.07 -14.47
N ASP A 12 -8.89 -11.58 -15.26
CA ASP A 12 -10.05 -12.31 -14.75
C ASP A 12 -9.64 -13.63 -14.07
N ALA A 13 -8.66 -14.34 -14.63
CA ALA A 13 -8.10 -15.53 -14.01
C ALA A 13 -7.43 -15.22 -12.65
N LEU A 14 -6.68 -14.12 -12.55
CA LEU A 14 -6.05 -13.69 -11.30
C LEU A 14 -7.07 -13.25 -10.25
N ARG A 15 -8.11 -12.50 -10.65
CA ARG A 15 -9.23 -12.14 -9.77
C ARG A 15 -9.88 -13.37 -9.16
N MET A 16 -10.13 -14.39 -9.98
CA MET A 16 -10.72 -15.65 -9.55
C MET A 16 -9.77 -16.44 -8.65
N LEU A 17 -8.49 -16.54 -9.02
CA LEU A 17 -7.46 -17.27 -8.27
C LEU A 17 -7.33 -16.74 -6.84
N PHE A 18 -7.19 -15.43 -6.71
CA PHE A 18 -7.06 -14.78 -5.41
C PHE A 18 -8.41 -14.51 -4.75
N LYS A 19 -9.54 -14.68 -5.43
CA LYS A 19 -10.87 -14.31 -4.92
C LYS A 19 -10.88 -12.88 -4.36
N LEU A 20 -10.26 -11.94 -5.07
CA LEU A 20 -10.05 -10.56 -4.61
C LEU A 20 -11.35 -9.78 -4.39
N GLU A 21 -12.47 -10.29 -4.92
CA GLU A 21 -13.81 -9.74 -4.65
C GLU A 21 -14.32 -10.11 -3.24
N SER A 22 -13.82 -11.19 -2.65
CA SER A 22 -14.25 -11.71 -1.35
C SER A 22 -13.22 -11.51 -0.24
N TYR A 23 -11.94 -11.37 -0.58
CA TYR A 23 -10.85 -11.27 0.39
C TYR A 23 -9.95 -10.08 0.08
N HIS A 24 -9.45 -9.45 1.15
CA HIS A 24 -8.41 -8.43 1.08
C HIS A 24 -7.18 -9.01 1.78
N PHE A 25 -6.14 -9.29 1.00
CA PHE A 25 -4.88 -9.80 1.50
C PHE A 25 -3.92 -8.63 1.74
N ASP A 26 -3.18 -8.71 2.85
CA ASP A 26 -2.25 -7.67 3.26
C ASP A 26 -0.91 -7.75 2.53
N PHE A 27 -0.46 -8.97 2.21
CA PHE A 27 0.77 -9.22 1.48
C PHE A 27 0.78 -10.64 0.87
N GLY A 28 1.41 -10.79 -0.29
CA GLY A 28 1.57 -12.06 -1.00
C GLY A 28 3.03 -12.49 -1.16
N LEU A 29 3.28 -13.79 -1.08
CA LEU A 29 4.55 -14.42 -1.46
C LEU A 29 4.29 -15.49 -2.52
N SER A 30 4.86 -15.31 -3.71
CA SER A 30 4.91 -16.33 -4.75
C SER A 30 6.18 -17.17 -4.57
N LEU A 31 6.09 -18.49 -4.69
CA LEU A 31 7.24 -19.39 -4.66
C LEU A 31 7.48 -19.92 -6.08
N GLU A 32 8.69 -19.70 -6.58
CA GLU A 32 9.03 -19.91 -7.98
C GLU A 32 10.37 -20.64 -8.10
N GLY A 33 10.58 -21.30 -9.24
CA GLY A 33 11.88 -21.85 -9.62
C GLY A 33 12.55 -20.97 -10.68
N GLY A 34 13.70 -21.43 -11.19
CA GLY A 34 14.49 -20.72 -12.20
C GLY A 34 15.56 -19.79 -11.62
N GLY A 35 15.89 -19.90 -10.34
CA GLY A 35 16.93 -19.08 -9.72
C GLY A 35 16.99 -19.16 -8.19
N TYR A 36 17.95 -18.44 -7.62
CA TYR A 36 18.08 -18.15 -6.19
C TYR A 36 18.09 -16.63 -5.98
N PHE A 37 16.91 -16.01 -5.94
CA PHE A 37 16.77 -14.57 -5.76
C PHE A 37 15.33 -14.20 -5.33
N MET A 38 15.15 -12.96 -4.87
CA MET A 38 13.82 -12.37 -4.68
C MET A 38 13.56 -11.36 -5.79
N SER A 39 12.34 -11.32 -6.32
CA SER A 39 11.86 -10.26 -7.19
C SER A 39 10.62 -9.59 -6.62
N PHE A 40 10.47 -8.31 -6.91
CA PHE A 40 9.35 -7.50 -6.50
C PHE A 40 9.14 -6.38 -7.53
N PRO A 41 7.99 -5.67 -7.53
CA PRO A 41 7.73 -4.62 -8.50
C PRO A 41 8.72 -3.46 -8.38
N GLU A 42 9.79 -3.47 -9.20
CA GLU A 42 10.81 -2.41 -9.31
C GLU A 42 10.53 -1.49 -10.51
N ASP A 43 10.21 -2.07 -11.67
CA ASP A 43 10.23 -1.36 -12.97
C ASP A 43 8.89 -0.75 -13.39
N THR A 44 7.76 -1.29 -12.93
CA THR A 44 6.41 -0.84 -13.31
C THR A 44 5.76 0.13 -12.34
N LEU A 45 6.51 0.59 -11.34
CA LEU A 45 6.01 1.51 -10.34
C LEU A 45 5.68 2.87 -10.97
N SER A 46 4.44 3.34 -10.78
CA SER A 46 4.02 4.67 -11.20
C SER A 46 4.89 5.76 -10.54
N ILE A 47 4.97 6.95 -11.15
CA ILE A 47 5.77 8.07 -10.63
C ILE A 47 5.39 8.38 -9.17
N ASP A 48 4.10 8.30 -8.83
CA ASP A 48 3.62 8.48 -7.45
C ASP A 48 4.12 7.40 -6.48
N PHE A 49 4.36 6.19 -6.99
CA PHE A 49 4.92 5.08 -6.24
C PHE A 49 6.43 5.17 -6.04
N LYS A 50 7.17 5.79 -6.96
CA LYS A 50 8.59 6.14 -6.79
C LYS A 50 8.78 7.35 -5.89
N ASN A 51 7.80 8.26 -5.88
CA ASN A 51 7.79 9.42 -4.99
C ASN A 51 7.55 9.03 -3.52
N GLY A 52 6.87 7.90 -3.27
CA GLY A 52 6.78 7.25 -1.97
C GLY A 52 7.87 6.19 -1.78
N ASN A 53 8.33 5.97 -0.55
CA ASN A 53 9.34 4.96 -0.22
C ASN A 53 8.76 3.53 -0.18
N LYS A 54 7.70 3.19 -0.93
CA LYS A 54 7.07 1.86 -0.89
C LYS A 54 7.98 0.76 -1.41
N GLU A 55 8.83 1.06 -2.39
CA GLU A 55 9.89 0.15 -2.85
C GLU A 55 10.77 -0.33 -1.69
N ASN A 56 11.08 0.56 -0.74
CA ASN A 56 11.91 0.21 0.42
C ASN A 56 11.24 -0.83 1.32
N LEU A 57 9.90 -0.91 1.36
CA LEU A 57 9.18 -1.98 2.07
C LEU A 57 9.37 -3.33 1.38
N PHE A 58 9.13 -3.38 0.06
CA PHE A 58 9.33 -4.60 -0.72
C PHE A 58 10.78 -5.09 -0.62
N ARG A 59 11.74 -4.17 -0.73
CA ARG A 59 13.17 -4.46 -0.57
C ARG A 59 13.49 -4.96 0.83
N TYR A 60 12.92 -4.37 1.88
CA TYR A 60 13.11 -4.82 3.26
C TYR A 60 12.60 -6.25 3.45
N PHE A 61 11.36 -6.54 3.05
CA PHE A 61 10.77 -7.88 3.20
C PHE A 61 11.53 -8.93 2.39
N SER A 62 11.91 -8.57 1.16
CA SER A 62 12.72 -9.45 0.28
C SER A 62 14.09 -9.75 0.89
N ASN A 63 14.78 -8.73 1.40
CA ASN A 63 16.10 -8.90 2.03
C ASN A 63 16.03 -9.82 3.26
N LYS A 64 14.94 -9.77 4.02
CA LYS A 64 14.77 -10.68 5.16
C LYS A 64 14.67 -12.14 4.73
N PHE A 65 13.95 -12.43 3.65
CA PHE A 65 13.92 -13.78 3.09
C PHE A 65 15.31 -14.25 2.64
N VAL A 66 16.02 -13.40 1.88
CA VAL A 66 17.37 -13.68 1.35
C VAL A 66 18.38 -13.94 2.45
N MET A 67 18.40 -13.10 3.49
CA MET A 67 19.38 -13.20 4.57
C MET A 67 19.22 -14.46 5.42
N SER A 68 18.00 -14.99 5.52
CA SER A 68 17.70 -16.22 6.26
C SER A 68 17.82 -17.48 5.39
N HIS A 69 18.02 -17.33 4.08
CA HIS A 69 18.12 -18.46 3.16
C HIS A 69 19.59 -18.92 3.06
N PRO A 70 19.91 -20.21 3.29
CA PRO A 70 21.29 -20.70 3.28
C PRO A 70 21.96 -20.50 1.91
N VAL A 71 21.27 -20.77 0.81
CA VAL A 71 21.82 -20.59 -0.54
C VAL A 71 21.84 -19.13 -1.02
N MET A 72 20.75 -18.36 -0.87
CA MET A 72 20.67 -17.00 -1.41
C MET A 72 21.60 -16.01 -0.69
N SER A 73 21.85 -16.21 0.61
CA SER A 73 22.70 -15.31 1.41
C SER A 73 24.18 -15.35 1.00
N GLU A 74 24.66 -16.46 0.42
CA GLU A 74 26.08 -16.68 0.14
C GLU A 74 26.60 -15.99 -1.15
N LYS A 75 25.74 -15.37 -1.96
CA LYS A 75 26.06 -14.63 -3.21
C LYS A 75 26.94 -15.35 -4.25
N LYS A 76 27.27 -16.63 -4.06
CA LYS A 76 28.21 -17.41 -4.89
C LYS A 76 27.55 -18.52 -5.71
N ASN A 77 26.26 -18.78 -5.49
CA ASN A 77 25.57 -19.95 -6.01
C ASN A 77 24.60 -19.56 -7.12
N GLU A 78 25.14 -18.96 -8.19
CA GLU A 78 24.38 -18.73 -9.43
C GLU A 78 24.06 -20.09 -10.08
N CYS A 79 22.85 -20.21 -10.62
CA CYS A 79 22.48 -21.39 -11.37
C CYS A 79 23.46 -21.60 -12.53
N PRO A 80 23.87 -22.84 -12.84
CA PRO A 80 24.68 -23.13 -14.01
C PRO A 80 24.05 -22.48 -15.25
N SER A 81 24.89 -21.89 -16.11
CA SER A 81 24.58 -20.87 -17.13
C SER A 81 23.55 -21.23 -18.21
N ASP A 82 22.82 -22.33 -18.08
CA ASP A 82 21.79 -22.80 -19.01
C ASP A 82 20.40 -22.22 -18.73
N VAL A 83 20.25 -21.35 -17.73
CA VAL A 83 18.98 -20.66 -17.48
C VAL A 83 18.94 -19.37 -18.31
N SER A 84 18.53 -19.51 -19.57
CA SER A 84 18.39 -18.43 -20.56
C SER A 84 17.72 -17.17 -19.98
N ASP A 85 18.33 -16.01 -20.23
CA ASP A 85 17.88 -14.69 -19.79
C ASP A 85 16.43 -14.32 -20.19
N GLU A 86 15.84 -15.01 -21.17
CA GLU A 86 14.42 -14.85 -21.54
C GLU A 86 13.45 -15.13 -20.36
N PHE A 87 13.81 -15.98 -19.40
CA PHE A 87 12.89 -16.41 -18.34
C PHE A 87 12.95 -15.62 -17.04
N LYS A 88 14.06 -14.91 -16.75
CA LYS A 88 14.09 -13.92 -15.65
C LYS A 88 12.98 -12.87 -15.83
N SER A 89 12.61 -12.58 -17.09
CA SER A 89 11.53 -11.65 -17.44
C SER A 89 10.11 -12.10 -17.10
N SER A 90 9.87 -13.40 -16.94
CA SER A 90 8.49 -13.92 -16.79
C SER A 90 7.95 -13.78 -15.36
N SER A 91 8.79 -14.02 -14.36
CA SER A 91 8.47 -13.87 -12.95
C SER A 91 8.43 -12.42 -12.51
N LEU A 92 9.30 -11.59 -13.11
CA LEU A 92 9.18 -10.14 -13.06
C LEU A 92 7.79 -9.65 -13.51
N LYS A 93 7.05 -10.40 -14.33
CA LYS A 93 5.70 -9.99 -14.74
C LYS A 93 4.62 -10.37 -13.75
N PHE A 94 4.77 -11.41 -12.94
CA PHE A 94 3.66 -11.88 -12.11
C PHE A 94 3.37 -10.96 -10.93
N SER A 95 4.36 -10.71 -10.07
CA SER A 95 4.24 -9.77 -8.95
C SER A 95 3.81 -8.38 -9.43
N ASP A 96 4.38 -7.94 -10.55
CA ASP A 96 4.14 -6.62 -11.13
C ASP A 96 2.72 -6.52 -11.68
N THR A 97 2.25 -7.52 -12.41
CA THR A 97 0.87 -7.58 -12.92
C THR A 97 -0.13 -7.57 -11.77
N VAL A 98 0.08 -8.44 -10.76
CA VAL A 98 -0.80 -8.52 -9.58
C VAL A 98 -0.85 -7.18 -8.86
N PHE A 99 0.30 -6.53 -8.73
CA PHE A 99 0.40 -5.24 -8.07
C PHE A 99 -0.26 -4.11 -8.85
N ASN A 100 0.05 -3.97 -10.14
CA ASN A 100 -0.44 -2.87 -10.97
C ASN A 100 -1.94 -2.98 -11.25
N GLU A 101 -2.46 -4.20 -11.43
CA GLU A 101 -3.87 -4.41 -11.75
C GLU A 101 -4.77 -4.38 -10.51
N PHE A 102 -4.29 -4.85 -9.35
CA PHE A 102 -5.12 -5.03 -8.16
C PHE A 102 -4.68 -4.23 -6.93
N GLY A 103 -3.51 -3.59 -6.98
CA GLY A 103 -2.91 -2.93 -5.82
C GLY A 103 -2.50 -3.91 -4.72
N PHE A 104 -2.46 -5.23 -4.99
CA PHE A 104 -2.13 -6.25 -4.01
C PHE A 104 -0.61 -6.40 -3.88
N PRO A 105 0.01 -5.98 -2.77
CA PRO A 105 1.46 -6.10 -2.58
C PRO A 105 1.91 -7.56 -2.58
N MET A 106 2.83 -7.91 -3.48
CA MET A 106 3.35 -9.26 -3.63
C MET A 106 4.83 -9.24 -4.01
N VAL A 107 5.57 -10.23 -3.53
CA VAL A 107 6.94 -10.53 -3.97
C VAL A 107 7.04 -11.99 -4.41
N SER A 108 8.05 -12.31 -5.22
CA SER A 108 8.35 -13.68 -5.66
C SER A 108 9.69 -14.14 -5.12
N ALA A 109 9.72 -15.31 -4.50
CA ALA A 109 10.93 -16.01 -4.09
C ALA A 109 11.28 -17.09 -5.11
N HIS A 110 12.42 -16.93 -5.79
CA HIS A 110 13.01 -17.96 -6.63
C HIS A 110 13.89 -18.84 -5.78
N ILE A 111 13.44 -20.06 -5.48
CA ILE A 111 14.02 -20.91 -4.43
C ILE A 111 14.80 -22.12 -4.98
N SER A 112 14.88 -22.27 -6.30
CA SER A 112 15.57 -23.38 -6.95
C SER A 112 15.94 -23.04 -8.38
N CYS A 113 17.09 -23.53 -8.85
CA CYS A 113 17.43 -23.45 -10.28
C CYS A 113 16.47 -24.25 -11.17
N CYS A 114 16.00 -25.40 -10.70
CA CYS A 114 15.06 -26.23 -11.42
C CYS A 114 13.61 -25.73 -11.21
N LYS A 115 12.89 -25.43 -12.29
CA LYS A 115 11.45 -25.11 -12.23
C LYS A 115 10.59 -26.29 -11.78
N TYR A 116 11.03 -27.51 -12.12
CA TYR A 116 10.38 -28.76 -11.77
C TYR A 116 11.39 -29.65 -11.04
N ALA A 117 11.56 -29.42 -9.75
CA ALA A 117 12.45 -30.23 -8.93
C ALA A 117 11.92 -31.67 -8.82
N PRO A 118 12.79 -32.70 -8.93
CA PRO A 118 12.34 -34.08 -8.77
C PRO A 118 11.95 -34.35 -7.30
N PRO A 119 11.02 -35.30 -7.04
CA PRO A 119 10.50 -35.55 -5.69
C PRO A 119 11.56 -35.82 -4.61
N ARG A 120 12.71 -36.40 -5.00
CA ARG A 120 13.84 -36.68 -4.11
C ARG A 120 14.50 -35.43 -3.51
N ASP A 121 14.38 -34.28 -4.17
CA ASP A 121 15.03 -33.03 -3.76
C ASP A 121 14.10 -32.14 -2.90
N LEU A 122 12.78 -32.41 -2.91
CA LEU A 122 11.77 -31.67 -2.15
C LEU A 122 12.08 -31.58 -0.64
N PRO A 123 12.56 -32.64 0.04
CA PRO A 123 12.90 -32.54 1.46
C PRO A 123 14.02 -31.55 1.75
N MET A 124 15.00 -31.42 0.85
CA MET A 124 16.08 -30.43 1.01
C MET A 124 15.58 -29.03 0.71
N LEU A 125 14.85 -28.83 -0.40
CA LEU A 125 14.23 -27.54 -0.73
C LEU A 125 13.37 -27.02 0.42
N TRP A 126 12.56 -27.89 1.04
CA TRP A 126 11.78 -27.52 2.22
C TRP A 126 12.67 -27.06 3.39
N ARG A 127 13.70 -27.84 3.74
CA ARG A 127 14.60 -27.51 4.87
C ARG A 127 15.37 -26.21 4.64
N GLU A 128 15.81 -25.96 3.41
CA GLU A 128 16.52 -24.74 3.05
C GLU A 128 15.62 -23.50 3.12
N ASN A 129 14.34 -23.63 2.77
CA ASN A 129 13.42 -22.50 2.69
C ASN A 129 12.62 -22.25 3.97
N LEU A 130 12.52 -23.24 4.87
CA LEU A 130 11.67 -23.16 6.06
C LEU A 130 11.94 -21.91 6.91
N PHE A 131 13.21 -21.62 7.21
CA PHE A 131 13.55 -20.46 8.04
C PHE A 131 13.27 -19.14 7.33
N SER A 132 13.60 -19.02 6.05
CA SER A 132 13.27 -17.83 5.24
C SER A 132 11.77 -17.58 5.17
N LEU A 133 10.96 -18.62 5.01
CA LEU A 133 9.50 -18.52 5.01
C LEU A 133 8.98 -18.03 6.37
N MET A 134 9.47 -18.60 7.47
CA MET A 134 9.04 -18.20 8.82
C MET A 134 9.46 -16.76 9.15
N ASP A 135 10.68 -16.37 8.81
CA ASP A 135 11.16 -15.00 9.04
C ASP A 135 10.40 -14.01 8.17
N PHE A 136 10.12 -14.34 6.92
CA PHE A 136 9.28 -13.52 6.05
C PHE A 136 7.85 -13.38 6.59
N LEU A 137 7.23 -14.47 7.06
CA LEU A 137 5.91 -14.39 7.69
C LEU A 137 5.94 -13.53 8.96
N SER A 138 7.00 -13.61 9.76
CA SER A 138 7.12 -12.86 11.01
C SER A 138 7.11 -11.33 10.82
N ILE A 139 7.73 -10.86 9.74
CA ILE A 139 7.87 -9.42 9.45
C ILE A 139 6.67 -8.85 8.69
N ILE A 140 5.94 -9.64 7.91
CA ILE A 140 4.71 -9.15 7.25
C ILE A 140 3.53 -9.09 8.24
N LEU A 141 3.60 -9.85 9.34
CA LEU A 141 2.65 -9.83 10.45
C LEU A 141 3.01 -8.80 11.53
N GLN A 142 4.03 -7.97 11.30
CA GLN A 142 4.39 -6.85 12.16
C GLN A 142 4.06 -5.54 11.45
N GLY A 143 3.67 -4.50 12.20
CA GLY A 143 3.37 -3.20 11.62
C GLY A 143 2.32 -2.45 12.41
N ILE A 144 1.41 -1.81 11.70
CA ILE A 144 0.32 -1.02 12.27
C ILE A 144 -1.04 -1.43 11.71
N GLN A 145 -2.05 -1.35 12.56
CA GLN A 145 -3.45 -1.51 12.17
C GLN A 145 -4.31 -0.52 12.93
N GLY A 146 -5.48 -0.19 12.40
CA GLY A 146 -6.30 0.78 13.07
C GLY A 146 -7.58 1.16 12.35
N GLU A 147 -8.24 2.16 12.90
CA GLU A 147 -9.47 2.72 12.38
C GLU A 147 -9.53 4.24 12.54
N VAL A 148 -10.30 4.89 11.68
CA VAL A 148 -10.57 6.33 11.73
C VAL A 148 -12.05 6.56 11.99
N VAL A 149 -12.37 7.16 13.13
CA VAL A 149 -13.75 7.41 13.57
C VAL A 149 -13.96 8.87 13.96
N ASP A 150 -15.22 9.29 14.06
CA ASP A 150 -15.60 10.55 14.70
C ASP A 150 -15.70 10.43 16.22
N SER A 151 -16.01 11.54 16.90
CA SER A 151 -16.18 11.60 18.36
C SER A 151 -17.36 10.76 18.89
N ALA A 152 -18.33 10.42 18.03
CA ALA A 152 -19.44 9.52 18.36
C ALA A 152 -19.09 8.04 18.10
N GLY A 153 -17.91 7.76 17.54
CA GLY A 153 -17.44 6.42 17.24
C GLY A 153 -17.88 5.87 15.88
N PHE A 154 -18.47 6.70 15.01
CA PHE A 154 -18.82 6.28 13.65
C PHE A 154 -17.60 6.31 12.74
N ALA A 155 -17.47 5.29 11.88
CA ALA A 155 -16.39 5.19 10.91
C ALA A 155 -16.44 6.33 9.89
N LEU A 156 -15.33 7.04 9.74
CA LEU A 156 -15.16 8.10 8.74
C LEU A 156 -14.76 7.50 7.38
N ARG A 157 -15.75 6.94 6.69
CA ARG A 157 -15.58 6.26 5.39
C ARG A 157 -15.05 7.23 4.34
N GLY A 158 -13.86 6.96 3.82
CA GLY A 158 -13.15 7.86 2.90
C GLY A 158 -12.09 8.73 3.58
N ALA A 159 -11.81 8.51 4.87
CA ALA A 159 -10.64 9.08 5.53
C ALA A 159 -9.35 8.63 4.86
N THR A 160 -8.36 9.52 4.89
CA THR A 160 -7.00 9.26 4.41
C THR A 160 -6.06 9.14 5.60
N VAL A 161 -5.17 8.16 5.56
CA VAL A 161 -4.11 7.99 6.56
C VAL A 161 -2.76 8.09 5.86
N TRP A 162 -2.01 9.15 6.14
CA TRP A 162 -0.71 9.41 5.55
C TRP A 162 0.41 8.94 6.49
N LEU A 163 1.40 8.24 5.95
CA LEU A 163 2.59 7.78 6.67
C LEU A 163 3.78 8.68 6.33
N GLU A 164 4.24 9.48 7.29
CA GLU A 164 5.20 10.56 7.04
C GLU A 164 6.57 10.06 6.58
N GLU A 165 7.14 9.05 7.24
CA GLU A 165 8.49 8.55 6.96
C GLU A 165 8.58 7.88 5.58
N MET A 166 7.46 7.30 5.13
CA MET A 166 7.39 6.58 3.87
C MET A 166 6.74 7.40 2.74
N LYS A 167 6.14 8.54 3.07
CA LYS A 167 5.54 9.50 2.14
C LYS A 167 4.47 8.88 1.23
N PHE A 168 3.53 8.14 1.82
CA PHE A 168 2.39 7.61 1.06
C PHE A 168 1.13 7.46 1.92
N ASN A 169 -0.03 7.40 1.26
CA ASN A 169 -1.31 7.09 1.91
C ASN A 169 -1.50 5.57 2.07
N LEU A 170 -1.87 5.14 3.27
CA LEU A 170 -2.27 3.78 3.56
C LEU A 170 -3.62 3.48 2.91
N PRO A 171 -3.86 2.23 2.45
CA PRO A 171 -5.19 1.79 2.08
C PRO A 171 -6.12 1.84 3.29
N VAL A 172 -7.25 2.55 3.15
CA VAL A 172 -8.30 2.64 4.16
C VAL A 172 -9.56 1.98 3.59
N SER A 173 -10.13 1.03 4.34
CA SER A 173 -11.31 0.29 3.91
C SER A 173 -12.54 1.20 3.79
N ALA A 174 -13.27 1.05 2.68
CA ALA A 174 -14.45 1.88 2.40
C ALA A 174 -15.60 1.66 3.40
N ASN A 175 -15.68 0.48 4.03
CA ASN A 175 -16.81 0.09 4.87
C ASN A 175 -16.66 0.53 6.33
N GLN A 176 -15.46 0.37 6.90
CA GLN A 176 -15.22 0.58 8.33
C GLN A 176 -14.11 1.59 8.62
N ALA A 177 -13.51 2.20 7.59
CA ALA A 177 -12.38 3.12 7.73
C ALA A 177 -11.19 2.48 8.48
N HIS A 178 -11.06 1.15 8.37
CA HIS A 178 -9.95 0.38 8.89
C HIS A 178 -8.76 0.44 7.96
N PHE A 179 -7.55 0.48 8.51
CA PHE A 179 -6.30 0.43 7.77
C PHE A 179 -5.36 -0.60 8.40
N HIS A 180 -4.49 -1.15 7.56
CA HIS A 180 -3.45 -2.09 7.96
C HIS A 180 -2.23 -1.87 7.06
N GLN A 181 -1.04 -1.89 7.66
CA GLN A 181 0.21 -1.75 6.94
C GLN A 181 1.33 -2.50 7.66
N ALA A 182 1.86 -3.53 7.02
CA ALA A 182 3.09 -4.17 7.47
C ALA A 182 4.25 -3.17 7.38
N LEU A 183 5.04 -3.06 8.45
CA LEU A 183 6.16 -2.11 8.55
C LEU A 183 7.36 -2.75 9.26
N PRO A 184 8.60 -2.34 8.93
CA PRO A 184 9.76 -2.62 9.75
C PRO A 184 9.60 -2.13 11.19
N ILE A 185 10.43 -2.65 12.09
CA ILE A 185 10.58 -2.11 13.45
C ILE A 185 11.08 -0.66 13.34
N GLY A 186 10.41 0.26 14.05
CA GLY A 186 10.74 1.68 13.99
C GLY A 186 9.66 2.56 14.62
N GLU A 187 9.95 3.85 14.68
CA GLU A 187 8.97 4.87 15.04
C GLU A 187 8.39 5.47 13.75
N TYR A 188 7.07 5.62 13.73
CA TYR A 188 6.34 6.13 12.57
C TYR A 188 5.34 7.19 12.98
N THR A 189 5.14 8.18 12.12
CA THR A 189 4.17 9.25 12.32
C THR A 189 3.07 9.16 11.28
N LEU A 190 1.84 9.08 11.77
CA LEU A 190 0.65 8.92 10.96
C LEU A 190 -0.26 10.13 11.09
N LYS A 191 -0.71 10.64 9.95
CA LYS A 191 -1.69 11.72 9.86
C LYS A 191 -3.01 11.18 9.31
N ALA A 192 -4.05 11.16 10.14
CA ALA A 192 -5.41 10.87 9.67
C ALA A 192 -6.13 12.19 9.31
N SER A 193 -6.82 12.21 8.17
CA SER A 193 -7.58 13.38 7.69
C SER A 193 -8.89 12.95 7.06
N PHE A 194 -9.93 13.78 7.21
CA PHE A 194 -11.23 13.60 6.57
C PHE A 194 -11.87 14.98 6.30
N PRO A 195 -12.56 15.20 5.16
CA PRO A 195 -13.13 16.51 4.84
C PRO A 195 -14.09 17.03 5.92
N GLY A 196 -13.87 18.28 6.36
CA GLY A 196 -14.67 18.92 7.42
C GLY A 196 -14.33 18.48 8.84
N TYR A 197 -13.18 17.82 9.02
CA TYR A 197 -12.66 17.36 10.31
C TYR A 197 -11.21 17.80 10.48
N GLU A 198 -10.84 18.11 11.72
CA GLU A 198 -9.47 18.45 12.07
C GLU A 198 -8.60 17.20 11.94
N SER A 199 -7.53 17.29 11.16
CA SER A 199 -6.60 16.18 11.00
C SER A 199 -5.82 15.91 12.29
N GLU A 200 -5.62 14.65 12.63
CA GLU A 200 -4.92 14.21 13.84
C GLU A 200 -3.58 13.54 13.45
N LEU A 201 -2.52 13.85 14.21
CA LEU A 201 -1.20 13.23 14.09
C LEU A 201 -0.96 12.30 15.28
N LYS A 202 -0.48 11.08 15.01
CA LYS A 202 -0.03 10.13 16.04
C LYS A 202 1.32 9.53 15.69
N THR A 203 2.21 9.48 16.67
CA THR A 203 3.45 8.72 16.58
C THR A 203 3.24 7.34 17.22
N VAL A 204 3.76 6.30 16.56
CA VAL A 204 3.62 4.91 16.97
C VAL A 204 4.95 4.16 16.84
N SER A 205 5.20 3.30 17.83
CA SER A 205 6.33 2.38 17.83
C SER A 205 5.90 1.01 17.29
N VAL A 206 6.50 0.59 16.18
CA VAL A 206 6.37 -0.78 15.66
C VAL A 206 7.43 -1.64 16.31
N LYS A 207 7.00 -2.71 16.97
CA LYS A 207 7.87 -3.68 17.64
C LYS A 207 7.92 -4.99 16.86
N GLN A 208 8.96 -5.78 17.14
CA GLN A 208 9.20 -7.05 16.46
C GLN A 208 8.00 -7.99 16.58
N ASN A 209 7.55 -8.53 15.45
CA ASN A 209 6.50 -9.56 15.36
C ASN A 209 5.17 -9.14 16.03
N THR A 210 4.87 -7.84 16.07
CA THR A 210 3.61 -7.32 16.64
C THR A 210 2.93 -6.34 15.71
N MET A 211 1.60 -6.40 15.68
CA MET A 211 0.76 -5.43 14.98
C MET A 211 0.23 -4.39 15.97
N THR A 212 0.76 -3.17 15.90
CA THR A 212 0.39 -2.09 16.83
C THR A 212 -0.96 -1.49 16.42
N ALA A 213 -1.93 -1.53 17.34
CA ALA A 213 -3.27 -0.98 17.11
C ALA A 213 -3.31 0.54 17.36
N ILE A 214 -3.92 1.28 16.45
CA ILE A 214 -4.04 2.75 16.49
C ILE A 214 -5.48 3.14 16.20
N ARG A 215 -6.06 4.00 17.02
CA ARG A 215 -7.40 4.54 16.78
C ARG A 215 -7.32 6.04 16.62
N PHE A 216 -7.75 6.57 15.48
CA PHE A 216 -7.89 8.00 15.25
C PHE A 216 -9.32 8.44 15.54
N VAL A 217 -9.47 9.53 16.29
CA VAL A 217 -10.77 10.12 16.65
C VAL A 217 -10.76 11.56 16.19
N LEU A 218 -11.23 11.79 14.96
CA LEU A 218 -11.21 13.13 14.38
C LEU A 218 -12.36 13.96 14.94
N GLN A 219 -12.06 15.20 15.29
CA GLN A 219 -13.09 16.17 15.67
C GLN A 219 -13.58 16.88 14.43
N GLN A 220 -14.89 17.07 14.33
CA GLN A 220 -15.44 17.89 13.26
C GLN A 220 -14.83 19.29 13.40
N GLU A 221 -14.30 19.84 12.31
CA GLU A 221 -13.89 21.25 12.29
C GLU A 221 -15.10 22.01 12.78
N GLY A 222 -14.94 22.73 13.90
CA GLY A 222 -16.01 23.53 14.43
C GLY A 222 -16.53 24.34 13.25
N LYS A 223 -17.84 24.27 12.96
CA LYS A 223 -18.46 25.30 12.13
C LYS A 223 -17.93 26.58 12.73
N ALA A 224 -17.04 27.29 12.02
CA ALA A 224 -16.75 28.65 12.38
C ALA A 224 -18.14 29.24 12.61
N ASN A 225 -18.34 29.90 13.75
CA ASN A 225 -19.57 30.62 14.03
C ASN A 225 -19.68 31.73 12.97
N LEU A 226 -19.93 31.33 11.73
CA LEU A 226 -20.26 32.15 10.62
C LEU A 226 -21.66 32.63 10.98
N PRO A 227 -21.85 33.96 11.11
CA PRO A 227 -23.15 34.51 11.34
C PRO A 227 -24.13 33.88 10.34
N PRO A 228 -25.37 33.53 10.75
CA PRO A 228 -26.36 32.97 9.86
C PRO A 228 -26.51 33.89 8.64
N GLY A 229 -26.04 33.43 7.47
CA GLY A 229 -25.96 34.23 6.25
C GLY A 229 -24.72 33.98 5.38
N TYR A 230 -23.61 33.49 5.94
CA TYR A 230 -22.35 33.29 5.21
C TYR A 230 -22.15 31.91 4.57
N SER A 231 -23.10 30.97 4.72
CA SER A 231 -23.02 29.65 4.07
C SER A 231 -23.47 29.64 2.61
N ASP A 232 -23.92 30.78 2.09
CA ASP A 232 -24.43 30.92 0.74
C ASP A 232 -23.52 31.87 -0.05
N TYR A 233 -22.53 31.28 -0.72
CA TYR A 233 -21.60 31.99 -1.59
C TYR A 233 -22.33 32.90 -2.59
N HIS A 234 -23.54 32.50 -3.03
CA HIS A 234 -24.34 33.26 -3.97
C HIS A 234 -24.89 34.56 -3.34
N LYS A 235 -25.36 34.49 -2.09
CA LYS A 235 -25.80 35.67 -1.33
C LYS A 235 -24.63 36.60 -0.98
N MET A 236 -23.48 36.03 -0.62
CA MET A 236 -22.26 36.81 -0.38
C MET A 236 -21.82 37.54 -1.65
N PHE A 237 -21.83 36.85 -2.79
CA PHE A 237 -21.49 37.46 -4.08
C PHE A 237 -22.47 38.58 -4.47
N GLN A 238 -23.78 38.37 -4.30
CA GLN A 238 -24.78 39.41 -4.55
C GLN A 238 -24.62 40.63 -3.64
N ALA A 239 -24.31 40.42 -2.35
CA ALA A 239 -24.06 41.52 -1.41
C ALA A 239 -22.80 42.32 -1.77
N LEU A 240 -21.74 41.65 -2.20
CA LEU A 240 -20.50 42.29 -2.65
C LEU A 240 -20.70 43.05 -3.97
N GLN A 241 -21.49 42.51 -4.90
CA GLN A 241 -21.88 43.21 -6.12
C GLN A 241 -22.73 44.45 -5.83
N HIS A 242 -23.69 44.36 -4.91
CA HIS A 242 -24.53 45.48 -4.50
C HIS A 242 -23.69 46.61 -3.88
N LEU A 243 -22.81 46.29 -2.93
CA LEU A 243 -21.91 47.26 -2.30
C LEU A 243 -20.97 47.93 -3.31
N ASN A 244 -20.51 47.18 -4.32
CA ASN A 244 -19.69 47.71 -5.39
C ASN A 244 -20.47 48.67 -6.31
N SER A 245 -21.75 48.40 -6.54
CA SER A 245 -22.63 49.30 -7.31
C SER A 245 -22.93 50.62 -6.59
N GLU A 246 -22.99 50.58 -5.25
CA GLU A 246 -23.23 51.77 -4.42
C GLU A 246 -21.97 52.60 -4.16
N ASN A 247 -20.78 51.98 -4.20
CA ASN A 247 -19.50 52.63 -3.89
C ASN A 247 -18.41 52.41 -4.95
N PRO A 248 -18.67 52.72 -6.23
CA PRO A 248 -17.79 52.37 -7.35
C PRO A 248 -16.41 53.06 -7.34
N SER A 249 -16.22 54.09 -6.52
CA SER A 249 -14.92 54.77 -6.35
C SER A 249 -14.07 54.21 -5.20
N LYS A 250 -14.61 53.31 -4.37
CA LYS A 250 -13.93 52.73 -3.21
C LYS A 250 -13.69 51.23 -3.32
N THR A 251 -14.45 50.53 -4.15
CA THR A 251 -14.35 49.08 -4.32
C THR A 251 -14.11 48.73 -5.80
N ASN A 252 -13.24 47.74 -6.04
CA ASN A 252 -13.01 47.18 -7.38
C ASN A 252 -13.30 45.68 -7.31
N PHE A 253 -14.56 45.32 -7.52
CA PHE A 253 -14.95 43.93 -7.73
C PHE A 253 -14.83 43.63 -9.23
N TYR A 254 -13.73 42.98 -9.64
CA TYR A 254 -13.57 42.53 -11.02
C TYR A 254 -14.45 41.30 -11.25
N SER A 255 -15.22 41.37 -12.33
CA SER A 255 -16.09 40.30 -12.86
C SER A 255 -15.30 39.06 -13.24
#